data_AF-R0KMJ4-F1
#
_entry.id   AF-R0KMJ4-F1
#
_cell.length_a   1.000
_cell.length_b   1.000
_cell.length_c   1.000
_cell.angle_alpha   90.00
_cell.angle_beta   90.00
_cell.angle_gamma   90.00
#
_symmetry.space_group_name_H-M   'P 1'
#
loop_
_entity.id
_entity.type
_entity.pdbx_description
1 polymer ?
#
loop_
_entity_poly.entity_id
_entity_poly.type
_entity_poly.pdbx_seq_one_letter_code
_entity_poly.pdbx_strand_id
1 'polypeptide(L)'
;MQGMIAYLPELIPHLIQCLSNKKALVCSITCWTLSRYAHWVVSQPPDTYLKPLMTELLKRILDSNKRVQEAACSAFATLEEEACTELVPYLAYILDTLVFAFSKYQHKNLLILYDAIGTLADSVGHHLNTCKPVSIPYVL
;
A
#
# COMPACT_ATOMS: atom_id res chain seq x y z
N MET A 1 -10.81 -5.61 19.54
CA MET A 1 -11.28 -4.75 18.42
C MET A 1 -12.63 -5.21 17.83
N GLN A 2 -13.35 -6.19 18.42
CA GLN A 2 -14.60 -6.74 17.88
C GLN A 2 -15.75 -5.73 17.80
N GLY A 3 -15.79 -4.73 18.70
CA GLY A 3 -16.86 -3.73 18.71
C GLY A 3 -16.93 -2.84 17.47
N MET A 4 -15.84 -2.70 16.71
CA MET A 4 -15.81 -1.86 15.51
C MET A 4 -16.29 -2.59 14.25
N ILE A 5 -16.27 -3.92 14.23
CA ILE A 5 -16.48 -4.74 13.03
C ILE A 5 -17.81 -4.42 12.34
N ALA A 6 -18.87 -4.20 13.12
CA ALA A 6 -20.20 -3.88 12.60
C ALA A 6 -20.24 -2.57 11.78
N TYR A 7 -19.30 -1.65 12.02
CA TYR A 7 -19.24 -0.34 11.38
C TYR A 7 -18.20 -0.28 10.25
N LEU A 8 -17.28 -1.24 10.17
CA LEU A 8 -16.22 -1.26 9.16
C LEU A 8 -16.73 -1.26 7.71
N PRO A 9 -17.85 -1.92 7.35
CA PRO A 9 -18.39 -1.85 6.00
C PRO A 9 -18.72 -0.43 5.52
N GLU A 10 -19.06 0.48 6.43
CA GLU A 10 -19.33 1.89 6.11
C GLU A 10 -18.07 2.76 6.28
N LEU A 11 -17.30 2.52 7.34
CA LEU A 11 -16.12 3.32 7.67
C LEU A 11 -14.98 3.14 6.68
N ILE A 12 -14.70 1.92 6.22
CA ILE A 12 -13.55 1.66 5.33
C ILE A 12 -13.72 2.39 3.99
N PRO A 13 -14.85 2.30 3.27
CA PRO A 13 -15.06 3.10 2.06
C PRO A 13 -14.90 4.60 2.28
N HIS A 14 -15.40 5.13 3.40
CA HIS A 14 -15.26 6.54 3.75
C HIS A 14 -13.79 6.93 3.99
N LEU A 15 -13.04 6.10 4.71
CA LEU A 15 -11.61 6.31 4.94
C LEU A 15 -10.81 6.21 3.63
N ILE A 16 -11.14 5.29 2.73
CA ILE A 16 -10.51 5.20 1.40
C ILE A 16 -10.71 6.52 0.63
N GLN A 17 -11.90 7.12 0.68
CA GLN A 17 -12.15 8.45 0.08
C GLN A 17 -11.27 9.54 0.72
N CYS A 18 -11.02 9.46 2.03
CA CYS A 18 -10.18 10.41 2.76
C CYS A 18 -8.69 10.35 2.35
N LEU A 19 -8.22 9.26 1.72
CA LEU A 19 -6.86 9.21 1.16
C LEU A 19 -6.64 10.28 0.07
N SER A 20 -7.71 10.68 -0.62
CA SER A 20 -7.66 11.72 -1.64
C SER A 20 -7.93 13.13 -1.10
N ASN A 21 -7.83 13.35 0.21
CA ASN A 21 -8.04 14.67 0.81
C ASN A 21 -6.96 15.69 0.37
N LYS A 22 -7.31 16.99 0.34
CA LYS A 22 -6.37 18.07 0.02
C LYS A 22 -5.35 18.32 1.15
N LYS A 23 -5.69 17.96 2.39
CA LYS A 23 -4.83 18.16 3.56
C LYS A 23 -3.94 16.95 3.76
N ALA A 24 -2.64 17.11 3.54
CA ALA A 24 -1.64 16.04 3.71
C ALA A 24 -1.71 15.33 5.07
N LEU A 25 -1.94 16.06 6.16
CA LEU A 25 -2.08 15.46 7.50
C LEU A 25 -3.28 14.51 7.60
N VAL A 26 -4.39 14.81 6.92
CA VAL A 26 -5.55 13.93 6.85
C VAL A 26 -5.18 12.68 6.07
N CYS A 27 -4.55 12.81 4.91
CA CYS A 27 -4.12 11.66 4.12
C CYS A 27 -3.17 10.74 4.93
N SER A 28 -2.17 11.32 5.62
CA SER A 28 -1.22 10.56 6.42
C SER A 28 -1.89 9.80 7.57
N ILE A 29 -2.77 10.44 8.34
CA ILE A 29 -3.46 9.73 9.44
C ILE A 29 -4.43 8.68 8.89
N THR A 30 -5.08 8.96 7.76
CA THR A 30 -5.96 7.99 7.10
C THR A 30 -5.19 6.75 6.62
N CYS A 31 -3.98 6.91 6.05
CA CYS A 31 -3.12 5.77 5.70
C CYS A 31 -2.86 4.89 6.93
N TRP A 32 -2.43 5.50 8.03
CA TRP A 32 -2.17 4.79 9.28
C TRP A 32 -3.43 4.12 9.84
N THR A 33 -4.57 4.82 9.86
CA THR A 33 -5.83 4.26 10.36
C THR A 33 -6.29 3.07 9.55
N LEU A 34 -6.20 3.13 8.22
CA LEU A 34 -6.58 2.02 7.34
C LEU A 34 -5.68 0.80 7.56
N SER A 35 -4.37 0.98 7.78
CA SER A 35 -3.49 -0.16 8.06
C SER A 35 -3.82 -0.88 9.36
N ARG A 36 -4.39 -0.19 10.37
CA ARG A 36 -4.89 -0.82 11.61
C ARG A 36 -6.04 -1.80 11.37
N TYR A 37 -6.73 -1.69 10.24
CA TYR A 37 -7.83 -2.56 9.84
C TYR A 37 -7.49 -3.43 8.62
N ALA A 38 -6.21 -3.50 8.21
CA ALA A 38 -5.77 -4.28 7.04
C ALA A 38 -6.22 -5.74 7.13
N HIS A 39 -6.04 -6.38 8.29
CA HIS A 39 -6.53 -7.74 8.54
C HIS A 39 -8.02 -7.93 8.20
N TRP A 40 -8.87 -6.98 8.64
CA TRP A 40 -10.30 -7.04 8.33
C TRP A 40 -10.53 -6.85 6.84
N VAL A 41 -9.88 -5.87 6.21
CA VAL A 41 -10.01 -5.59 4.77
C VAL A 41 -9.67 -6.82 3.92
N VAL A 42 -8.58 -7.52 4.27
CA VAL A 42 -8.13 -8.73 3.57
C VAL A 42 -9.08 -9.92 3.80
N SER A 43 -9.73 -10.00 4.96
CA SER A 43 -10.71 -11.07 5.26
C SER A 43 -12.03 -10.96 4.46
N GLN A 44 -12.24 -9.87 3.72
CA GLN A 44 -13.44 -9.62 2.93
C GLN A 44 -13.20 -9.98 1.44
N PRO A 45 -14.27 -10.10 0.61
CA PRO A 45 -14.11 -10.28 -0.82
C PRO A 45 -13.16 -9.21 -1.44
N PRO A 46 -12.09 -9.61 -2.16
CA PRO A 46 -11.01 -8.70 -2.55
C PRO A 46 -11.45 -7.47 -3.35
N ASP A 47 -12.42 -7.63 -4.25
CA ASP A 47 -12.92 -6.52 -5.09
C ASP A 47 -13.67 -5.45 -4.30
N THR A 48 -14.15 -5.75 -3.10
CA THR A 48 -14.99 -4.83 -2.31
C THR A 48 -14.15 -3.79 -1.56
N TYR A 49 -13.05 -4.21 -0.93
CA TYR A 49 -12.27 -3.33 -0.05
C TYR A 49 -10.76 -3.38 -0.32
N LEU A 50 -10.18 -4.58 -0.48
CA LEU A 50 -8.73 -4.74 -0.69
C LEU A 50 -8.26 -4.01 -1.94
N LYS A 51 -8.89 -4.28 -3.09
CA LYS A 51 -8.50 -3.68 -4.36
C LYS A 51 -8.66 -2.16 -4.40
N PRO A 52 -9.78 -1.57 -3.95
CA PRO A 52 -9.90 -0.12 -3.81
C PRO A 52 -8.85 0.48 -2.86
N LEU A 53 -8.63 -0.13 -1.69
CA LEU A 53 -7.65 0.34 -0.71
C LEU A 53 -6.23 0.32 -1.28
N MET A 54 -5.82 -0.83 -1.83
CA MET A 54 -4.52 -1.02 -2.48
C MET A 54 -4.31 0.03 -3.57
N THR A 55 -5.31 0.23 -4.44
CA THR A 55 -5.22 1.19 -5.53
C THR A 55 -5.02 2.62 -5.04
N GLU A 56 -5.74 3.05 -4.02
CA GLU A 56 -5.60 4.41 -3.46
C GLU A 56 -4.29 4.58 -2.68
N LEU A 57 -3.85 3.57 -1.92
CA LEU A 57 -2.55 3.60 -1.25
C LEU A 57 -1.39 3.70 -2.23
N LEU A 58 -1.40 2.93 -3.33
CA LEU A 58 -0.38 3.02 -4.37
C LEU A 58 -0.32 4.42 -5.01
N LYS A 59 -1.46 5.09 -5.22
CA LYS A 59 -1.48 6.50 -5.64
C LYS A 59 -0.87 7.44 -4.58
N ARG A 60 -0.98 7.12 -3.30
CA ARG A 60 -0.41 7.91 -2.19
C ARG A 60 1.07 7.64 -1.95
N ILE A 61 1.57 6.45 -2.28
CA ILE A 61 3.02 6.20 -2.38
C ILE A 61 3.63 7.21 -3.37
N LEU A 62 2.94 7.53 -4.46
CA LEU A 62 3.40 8.52 -5.43
C LEU A 62 2.96 9.97 -5.12
N ASP A 63 2.59 10.31 -3.88
CA ASP A 63 2.18 11.68 -3.53
C ASP A 63 3.35 12.68 -3.69
N SER A 64 3.06 13.98 -3.82
CA SER A 64 4.10 15.02 -3.83
C SER A 64 4.58 15.38 -2.43
N ASN A 65 3.78 15.12 -1.40
CA ASN A 65 4.11 15.37 -0.02
C ASN A 65 4.87 14.19 0.60
N LYS A 66 6.10 14.45 1.06
CA LYS A 66 6.99 13.42 1.64
C LYS A 66 6.41 12.71 2.87
N ARG A 67 5.56 13.38 3.67
CA ARG A 67 4.90 12.74 4.82
C ARG A 67 3.75 11.83 4.41
N VAL A 68 3.10 12.12 3.28
CA VAL A 68 2.07 11.25 2.72
C VAL A 68 2.72 10.03 2.08
N GLN A 69 3.81 10.21 1.33
CA GLN A 69 4.63 9.11 0.81
C GLN A 69 5.05 8.13 1.91
N GLU A 70 5.67 8.63 2.98
CA GLU A 70 6.10 7.83 4.14
C GLU A 70 4.92 7.08 4.77
N ALA A 71 3.82 7.77 5.08
CA ALA A 71 2.66 7.15 5.71
C ALA A 71 1.98 6.10 4.81
N ALA A 72 1.88 6.37 3.50
CA ALA A 72 1.28 5.45 2.54
C ALA A 72 2.15 4.21 2.34
N CYS A 73 3.48 4.38 2.22
CA CYS A 73 4.41 3.28 2.04
C CYS A 73 4.41 2.35 3.26
N SER A 74 4.46 2.90 4.48
CA SER A 74 4.36 2.09 5.70
C SER A 74 2.99 1.40 5.85
N ALA A 75 1.90 2.09 5.51
CA ALA A 75 0.57 1.48 5.54
C ALA A 75 0.43 0.36 4.50
N PHE A 76 1.08 0.50 3.35
CA PHE A 76 1.10 -0.50 2.30
C PHE A 76 1.92 -1.73 2.70
N ALA A 77 3.08 -1.56 3.34
CA ALA A 77 3.86 -2.67 3.89
C ALA A 77 3.04 -3.52 4.87
N THR A 78 2.28 -2.88 5.77
CA THR A 78 1.34 -3.62 6.65
C THR A 78 0.25 -4.35 5.86
N LEU A 79 -0.23 -3.77 4.76
CA LEU A 79 -1.22 -4.44 3.90
C LEU A 79 -0.62 -5.66 3.19
N GLU A 80 0.65 -5.59 2.79
CA GLU A 80 1.38 -6.71 2.19
C GLU A 80 1.50 -7.89 3.14
N GLU A 81 1.90 -7.65 4.39
CA GLU A 81 2.00 -8.69 5.44
C GLU A 81 0.66 -9.40 5.67
N GLU A 82 -0.45 -8.66 5.67
CA GLU A 82 -1.77 -9.23 5.90
C GLU A 82 -2.32 -9.94 4.65
N ALA A 83 -2.10 -9.37 3.45
CA ALA A 83 -2.65 -9.89 2.20
C ALA A 83 -1.87 -11.08 1.63
N CYS A 84 -0.55 -11.16 1.87
CA CYS A 84 0.31 -12.24 1.38
C CYS A 84 0.06 -12.55 -0.12
N THR A 85 -0.31 -13.79 -0.43
CA THR A 85 -0.56 -14.27 -1.79
C THR A 85 -1.79 -13.66 -2.47
N GLU A 86 -2.68 -13.00 -1.74
CA GLU A 86 -3.81 -12.26 -2.32
C GLU A 86 -3.35 -11.07 -3.19
N LEU A 87 -2.08 -10.65 -3.05
CA LEU A 87 -1.49 -9.61 -3.88
C LEU A 87 -0.96 -10.10 -5.23
N VAL A 88 -0.80 -11.42 -5.41
CA VAL A 88 -0.23 -12.01 -6.64
C VAL A 88 -0.94 -11.53 -7.92
N PRO A 89 -2.29 -11.46 -7.98
CA PRO A 89 -3.00 -10.95 -9.16
C PRO A 89 -2.69 -9.49 -9.52
N TYR A 90 -2.17 -8.71 -8.57
CA TYR A 90 -1.93 -7.28 -8.71
C TYR A 90 -0.44 -6.93 -8.78
N LEU A 91 0.45 -7.92 -8.72
CA LEU A 91 1.90 -7.72 -8.60
C LEU A 91 2.49 -6.78 -9.64
N ALA A 92 2.09 -6.91 -10.92
CA ALA A 92 2.62 -6.03 -11.97
C ALA A 92 2.32 -4.54 -11.68
N TYR A 93 1.11 -4.23 -11.25
CA TYR A 93 0.70 -2.87 -10.93
C TYR A 93 1.39 -2.32 -9.66
N ILE A 94 1.56 -3.18 -8.65
CA ILE A 94 2.30 -2.85 -7.43
C ILE A 94 3.75 -2.52 -7.78
N LEU A 95 4.43 -3.40 -8.53
CA LEU A 95 5.83 -3.24 -8.91
C LEU A 95 6.06 -2.01 -9.78
N ASP A 96 5.21 -1.74 -10.77
CA ASP A 96 5.32 -0.52 -11.59
C ASP A 96 5.28 0.74 -10.71
N THR A 97 4.42 0.76 -9.69
CA THR A 97 4.30 1.87 -8.74
C THR A 97 5.57 2.02 -7.89
N LEU A 98 6.05 0.92 -7.29
CA LEU A 98 7.23 0.94 -6.42
C LEU A 98 8.50 1.28 -7.22
N VAL A 99 8.64 0.76 -8.44
CA VAL A 99 9.75 1.10 -9.35
C VAL A 99 9.72 2.58 -9.71
N PHE A 100 8.55 3.14 -10.01
CA PHE A 100 8.43 4.57 -10.27
C PHE A 100 8.77 5.42 -9.03
N ALA A 101 8.45 4.94 -7.82
CA ALA A 101 8.75 5.65 -6.57
C ALA A 101 10.25 5.89 -6.35
N PHE A 102 11.14 5.02 -6.85
CA PHE A 102 12.60 5.25 -6.81
C PHE A 102 13.01 6.58 -7.46
N SER A 103 12.34 6.98 -8.54
CA SER A 103 12.62 8.25 -9.23
C SER A 103 12.10 9.49 -8.47
N LYS A 104 11.24 9.30 -7.47
CA LYS A 104 10.51 10.37 -6.77
C LYS A 104 10.95 10.53 -5.31
N TYR A 105 11.38 9.45 -4.67
CA TYR A 105 11.68 9.45 -3.25
C TYR A 105 13.02 10.12 -2.97
N GLN A 106 13.08 10.83 -1.85
CA GLN A 106 14.33 11.34 -1.30
C GLN A 106 14.91 10.34 -0.31
N HIS A 107 16.19 10.52 0.06
CA HIS A 107 16.97 9.58 0.88
C HIS A 107 16.20 8.97 2.07
N LYS A 108 15.49 9.78 2.87
CA LYS A 108 14.71 9.27 4.01
C LYS A 108 13.63 8.28 3.59
N ASN A 109 12.81 8.65 2.60
CA ASN A 109 11.68 7.82 2.17
C ASN A 109 12.15 6.61 1.35
N LEU A 110 13.33 6.69 0.73
CA LEU A 110 13.92 5.59 -0.02
C LEU A 110 14.17 4.36 0.89
N LEU A 111 14.57 4.58 2.14
CA LEU A 111 14.74 3.50 3.12
C LEU A 111 13.43 2.75 3.39
N ILE A 112 12.31 3.49 3.46
CA ILE A 112 10.98 2.92 3.69
C ILE A 112 10.48 2.20 2.42
N LEU A 113 10.87 2.68 1.24
CA LEU A 113 10.58 1.99 -0.01
C LEU A 113 11.31 0.64 -0.08
N TYR A 114 12.58 0.57 0.34
CA TYR A 114 13.30 -0.69 0.40
C TYR A 114 12.66 -1.68 1.37
N ASP A 115 12.20 -1.20 2.53
CA ASP A 115 11.46 -1.99 3.50
C ASP A 115 10.18 -2.59 2.88
N ALA A 116 9.33 -1.75 2.25
CA ALA A 116 8.12 -2.22 1.57
C ALA A 116 8.42 -3.23 0.45
N ILE A 117 9.46 -3.03 -0.36
CA ILE A 117 9.84 -4.01 -1.39
C ILE A 117 10.29 -5.34 -0.77
N GLY A 118 11.01 -5.28 0.35
CA GLY A 118 11.39 -6.48 1.12
C GLY A 118 10.17 -7.22 1.63
N THR A 119 9.24 -6.50 2.27
CA THR A 119 7.97 -7.04 2.76
C THR A 119 7.14 -7.67 1.63
N LEU A 120 7.05 -7.02 0.47
CA LEU A 120 6.39 -7.59 -0.70
C LEU A 120 7.04 -8.90 -1.13
N ALA A 121 8.37 -8.93 -1.22
CA ALA A 121 9.12 -10.11 -1.62
C ALA A 121 8.90 -11.28 -0.65
N ASP A 122 8.88 -11.01 0.65
CA ASP A 122 8.58 -12.01 1.68
C ASP A 122 7.12 -12.49 1.60
N SER A 123 6.19 -11.58 1.33
CA SER A 123 4.74 -11.84 1.27
C SER A 123 4.31 -12.68 0.07
N VAL A 124 4.90 -12.46 -1.11
CA VAL A 124 4.54 -13.18 -2.35
C VAL A 124 5.53 -14.29 -2.74
N GLY A 125 6.73 -14.29 -2.16
CA GLY A 125 7.76 -15.29 -2.38
C GLY A 125 8.13 -15.48 -3.85
N HIS A 126 8.17 -16.75 -4.28
CA HIS A 126 8.60 -17.14 -5.63
C HIS A 126 7.73 -16.59 -6.77
N HIS A 127 6.50 -16.13 -6.49
CA HIS A 127 5.64 -15.49 -7.48
C HIS A 127 6.27 -14.20 -8.05
N LEU A 128 7.13 -13.54 -7.28
CA LEU A 128 7.85 -12.35 -7.72
C LEU A 128 8.70 -12.62 -8.98
N ASN A 129 9.29 -13.82 -9.09
CA ASN A 129 10.11 -14.23 -10.23
C ASN A 129 9.30 -14.60 -11.48
N THR A 130 7.99 -14.78 -11.34
CA THR A 130 7.09 -15.10 -12.47
C THR A 130 6.47 -13.85 -13.09
N CYS A 131 6.57 -12.71 -12.41
CA CYS A 131 6.26 -11.42 -13.02
C CYS A 131 7.32 -11.13 -14.08
N LYS A 132 6.89 -10.77 -15.31
CA LYS A 132 7.80 -10.43 -16.41
C LYS A 132 8.89 -9.46 -15.91
N PRO A 133 10.15 -9.55 -16.41
CA PRO A 133 11.26 -8.80 -15.85
C PRO A 133 10.93 -7.30 -15.80
N VAL A 134 10.72 -6.78 -14.58
CA VAL A 134 10.53 -5.37 -14.34
C VAL A 134 11.92 -4.75 -14.33
N SER A 135 12.18 -3.85 -15.27
CA SER A 135 13.45 -3.12 -15.36
C SER A 135 13.58 -2.23 -14.12
N ILE A 136 14.20 -2.72 -13.06
CA ILE A 136 14.66 -1.85 -11.97
C ILE A 136 15.78 -1.01 -12.57
N PRO A 137 15.61 0.32 -12.74
CA PRO A 137 16.68 1.14 -13.26
C PRO A 137 17.86 1.01 -12.28
N TYR A 138 18.99 0.52 -12.79
CA TYR A 138 20.24 0.40 -12.04
C TYR A 138 20.58 1.77 -11.44
N VAL A 139 20.37 1.92 -10.13
CA VAL A 139 20.94 3.02 -9.36
C VAL A 139 22.32 2.53 -8.89
N LEU A 140 23.32 2.71 -9.76
CA LEU A 140 24.73 2.80 -9.39
C LEU A 140 25.15 4.26 -9.47
#